data_AF-A0A7S3ANL7-F1
#
_entry.id   AF-A0A7S3ANL7-F1
#
_cell.length_a   1.000
_cell.length_b   1.000
_cell.length_c   1.000
_cell.angle_alpha   90.00
_cell.angle_beta   90.00
_cell.angle_gamma   90.00
#
_symmetry.space_group_name_H-M   'P 1'
#
loop_
_entity.id
_entity.type
_entity.pdbx_description
1 polymer ?
#
loop_
_entity_poly.entity_id
_entity_poly.type
_entity_poly.pdbx_seq_one_letter_code
_entity_poly.pdbx_strand_id
1 'polypeptide(L)'
;PVVTAATALWNLVELRSDASKVLFQMRRPRYQGGSGVGRWKSVIEGFSWIALLVNALLLTYTSTDVRDQLIIPAISGLSDESCYASSSASTPSTPSLEAAYFGLNISYEADCPRNYQNCYAKIGGEPWLPARQYLTPADTTTRKYYEDGLCEVSSPLYDKSHCALCKSRIYTVATARAWCLMLTVLLFTLMKLAVRAAMPDRPKWVVVEEAKNEFRTERLTKEALTKEALTKEALT
;
A
#
# COMPACT_ATOMS: atom_id res chain seq x y z
N PRO A 1 8.62 6.41 -4.99
CA PRO A 1 9.28 7.67 -4.56
C PRO A 1 9.55 8.66 -5.71
N VAL A 2 9.99 8.22 -6.89
CA VAL A 2 10.29 9.12 -8.04
C VAL A 2 9.05 9.82 -8.59
N VAL A 3 7.87 9.19 -8.47
CA VAL A 3 6.60 9.71 -8.98
C VAL A 3 6.28 11.11 -8.43
N THR A 4 6.45 11.34 -7.13
CA THR A 4 6.11 12.64 -6.52
C THR A 4 7.01 13.77 -7.02
N ALA A 5 8.30 13.50 -7.20
CA ALA A 5 9.24 14.47 -7.77
C ALA A 5 8.91 14.80 -9.23
N ALA A 6 8.58 13.78 -10.03
CA ALA A 6 8.16 13.97 -11.42
C ALA A 6 6.86 14.79 -11.51
N THR A 7 5.86 14.52 -10.67
CA THR A 7 4.62 15.30 -10.60
C THR A 7 4.89 16.75 -10.18
N ALA A 8 5.78 16.99 -9.21
CA ALA A 8 6.11 18.35 -8.79
C ALA A 8 6.76 19.16 -9.92
N LEU A 9 7.69 18.56 -10.68
CA LEU A 9 8.30 19.17 -11.85
C LEU A 9 7.26 19.45 -12.94
N TRP A 10 6.37 18.50 -13.19
CA TRP A 10 5.29 18.67 -14.15
C TRP A 10 4.37 19.84 -13.79
N ASN A 11 3.97 19.96 -12.52
CA ASN A 11 3.12 21.05 -12.05
C ASN A 11 3.75 22.44 -12.24
N LEU A 12 5.08 22.56 -12.19
CA LEU A 12 5.78 23.82 -12.47
C LEU A 12 5.67 24.23 -13.95
N VAL A 13 5.79 23.26 -14.85
CA VAL A 13 5.61 23.47 -16.28
C VAL A 13 4.15 23.81 -16.57
N GLU A 14 3.22 23.06 -15.97
CA GLU A 14 1.77 23.21 -16.13
C GLU A 14 1.28 24.61 -15.73
N LEU A 15 1.76 25.14 -14.59
CA LEU A 15 1.41 26.49 -14.15
C LEU A 15 1.78 27.56 -15.19
N ARG A 16 2.93 27.41 -15.86
CA ARG A 16 3.39 28.36 -16.89
C ARG A 16 2.62 28.19 -18.19
N SER A 17 2.37 26.94 -18.60
CA SER A 17 1.60 26.68 -19.81
C SER A 17 0.15 27.14 -19.69
N ASP A 18 -0.49 26.93 -18.54
CA ASP A 18 -1.88 27.36 -18.30
C ASP A 18 -2.00 28.87 -18.23
N ALA A 19 -1.06 29.56 -17.58
CA ALA A 19 -1.00 31.02 -17.60
C ALA A 19 -0.87 31.56 -19.03
N SER A 20 0.03 30.97 -19.83
CA SER A 20 0.19 31.35 -21.24
C SER A 20 -1.10 31.12 -22.05
N LYS A 21 -1.78 29.99 -21.83
CA LYS A 21 -3.03 29.66 -22.50
C LYS A 21 -4.14 30.65 -22.15
N VAL A 22 -4.30 31.00 -20.87
CA VAL A 22 -5.32 31.95 -20.41
C VAL A 22 -5.04 33.37 -20.90
N LEU A 23 -3.77 33.79 -20.93
CA LEU A 23 -3.39 35.16 -21.29
C LEU A 23 -3.37 35.41 -22.81
N PHE A 24 -2.88 34.43 -23.60
CA PHE A 24 -2.58 34.66 -25.02
C PHE A 24 -3.44 33.86 -25.99
N GLN A 25 -4.05 32.74 -25.57
CA GLN A 25 -4.74 31.82 -26.49
C GLN A 25 -6.27 31.77 -26.29
N MET A 26 -6.79 32.23 -25.15
CA MET A 26 -8.22 32.17 -24.83
C MET A 26 -8.84 33.57 -24.75
N ARG A 27 -10.10 33.70 -25.17
CA ARG A 27 -10.90 34.90 -24.91
C ARG A 27 -11.15 35.02 -23.41
N ARG A 28 -11.11 36.24 -22.87
CA ARG A 28 -11.35 36.51 -21.44
C ARG A 28 -12.67 35.90 -20.96
N PRO A 29 -12.65 34.98 -19.99
CA PRO A 29 -13.86 34.41 -19.42
C PRO A 29 -14.57 35.43 -18.52
N ARG A 30 -15.89 35.28 -18.37
CA ARG A 30 -16.67 36.07 -17.42
C ARG A 30 -16.35 35.60 -16.00
N TYR A 31 -16.22 36.56 -15.08
CA TYR A 31 -16.01 36.25 -13.67
C TYR A 31 -17.20 35.46 -13.10
N GLN A 32 -16.90 34.37 -12.41
CA GLN A 32 -17.85 33.58 -11.65
C GLN A 32 -17.29 33.41 -10.24
N GLY A 33 -18.04 33.83 -9.22
CA GLY A 33 -17.62 33.64 -7.84
C GLY A 33 -17.69 32.16 -7.46
N GLY A 34 -16.61 31.63 -6.90
CA GLY A 34 -16.54 30.27 -6.38
C GLY A 34 -15.91 30.27 -4.98
N SER A 35 -16.59 29.68 -4.00
CA SER A 35 -16.06 29.52 -2.63
C SER A 35 -15.08 28.35 -2.49
N GLY A 36 -14.92 27.54 -3.54
CA GLY A 36 -13.96 26.43 -3.59
C GLY A 36 -13.99 25.69 -4.94
N VAL A 37 -13.25 24.58 -5.01
CA VAL A 37 -13.09 23.76 -6.24
C VAL A 37 -14.36 22.95 -6.60
N GLY A 38 -15.38 22.95 -5.71
CA GLY A 38 -16.65 22.25 -5.93
C GLY A 38 -16.52 20.72 -5.82
N ARG A 39 -17.20 19.99 -6.72
CA ARG A 39 -17.29 18.50 -6.69
C ARG A 39 -15.94 17.79 -6.75
N TRP A 40 -14.92 18.43 -7.33
CA TRP A 40 -13.58 17.86 -7.41
C TRP A 40 -12.96 17.57 -6.03
N LYS A 41 -13.34 18.32 -4.98
CA LYS A 41 -12.89 18.01 -3.61
C LYS A 41 -13.33 16.61 -3.19
N SER A 42 -14.59 16.25 -3.44
CA SER A 42 -15.13 14.93 -3.11
C SER A 42 -14.48 13.82 -3.94
N VAL A 43 -14.16 14.08 -5.21
CA VAL A 43 -13.46 13.13 -6.07
C VAL A 43 -12.05 12.83 -5.54
N ILE A 44 -11.29 13.86 -5.19
CA ILE A 44 -9.93 13.72 -4.63
C ILE A 44 -9.98 13.02 -3.26
N GLU A 45 -10.97 13.35 -2.43
CA GLU A 45 -11.20 12.64 -1.16
C GLU A 45 -11.48 11.15 -1.41
N GLY A 46 -12.32 10.80 -2.39
CA GLY A 46 -12.58 9.41 -2.80
C GLY A 46 -11.31 8.68 -3.25
N PHE A 47 -10.50 9.29 -4.12
CA PHE A 47 -9.21 8.71 -4.53
C PHE A 47 -8.27 8.48 -3.35
N SER A 48 -8.27 9.38 -2.38
CA SER A 48 -7.44 9.23 -1.18
C SER A 48 -7.87 8.07 -0.26
N TRP A 49 -9.11 7.58 -0.37
CA TRP A 49 -9.58 6.37 0.31
C TRP A 49 -9.19 5.12 -0.47
N ILE A 50 -9.42 5.13 -1.80
CA ILE A 50 -9.03 4.02 -2.68
C ILE A 50 -7.52 3.78 -2.61
N ALA A 51 -6.72 4.85 -2.56
CA ALA A 51 -5.27 4.78 -2.48
C ALA A 51 -4.79 4.00 -1.24
N LEU A 52 -5.49 4.08 -0.10
CA LEU A 52 -5.13 3.28 1.08
C LEU A 52 -5.24 1.78 0.81
N LEU A 53 -6.36 1.36 0.20
CA LEU A 53 -6.61 -0.03 -0.11
C LEU A 53 -5.61 -0.57 -1.15
N VAL A 54 -5.42 0.17 -2.25
CA VAL A 54 -4.52 -0.23 -3.34
C VAL A 54 -3.08 -0.34 -2.84
N ASN A 55 -2.59 0.64 -2.06
CA ASN A 55 -1.24 0.58 -1.53
C ASN A 55 -1.06 -0.56 -0.52
N ALA A 56 -2.06 -0.84 0.32
CA ALA A 56 -2.00 -1.98 1.24
C ALA A 56 -1.98 -3.33 0.50
N LEU A 57 -2.72 -3.45 -0.60
CA LEU A 57 -2.66 -4.63 -1.49
C LEU A 57 -1.29 -4.78 -2.16
N LEU A 58 -0.73 -3.69 -2.70
CA LEU A 58 0.61 -3.71 -3.29
C LEU A 58 1.67 -4.15 -2.26
N LEU A 59 1.59 -3.65 -1.03
CA LEU A 59 2.51 -4.01 0.04
C LEU A 59 2.40 -5.49 0.44
N THR A 60 1.19 -6.05 0.55
CA THR A 60 1.00 -7.40 1.10
C THR A 60 1.03 -8.53 0.07
N TYR A 61 0.55 -8.28 -1.15
CA TYR A 61 0.45 -9.30 -2.20
C TYR A 61 1.52 -9.18 -3.29
N THR A 62 1.94 -7.96 -3.63
CA THR A 62 2.93 -7.77 -4.70
C THR A 62 4.36 -7.79 -4.17
N SER A 63 4.60 -7.21 -2.99
CA SER A 63 5.92 -7.27 -2.36
C SER A 63 6.19 -8.65 -1.76
N THR A 64 7.36 -9.20 -2.08
CA THR A 64 7.91 -10.40 -1.43
C THR A 64 8.48 -10.09 -0.06
N ASP A 65 8.95 -8.87 0.17
CA ASP A 65 9.62 -8.48 1.42
C ASP A 65 8.71 -8.61 2.64
N VAL A 66 7.44 -8.21 2.52
CA VAL A 66 6.47 -8.36 3.62
C VAL A 66 6.24 -9.83 3.94
N ARG A 67 6.23 -10.71 2.92
CA ARG A 67 6.13 -12.15 3.16
C ARG A 67 7.39 -12.67 3.85
N ASP A 68 8.55 -12.38 3.29
CA ASP A 68 9.79 -13.06 3.65
C ASP A 68 10.39 -12.54 4.96
N GLN A 69 10.23 -11.25 5.26
CA GLN A 69 10.83 -10.62 6.44
C GLN A 69 9.86 -10.45 7.61
N LEU A 70 8.55 -10.39 7.36
CA LEU A 70 7.55 -10.15 8.41
C LEU A 70 6.65 -11.36 8.64
N ILE A 71 5.98 -11.84 7.58
CA ILE A 71 4.92 -12.85 7.75
C ILE A 71 5.52 -14.22 8.05
N ILE A 72 6.46 -14.69 7.24
CA ILE A 72 7.07 -16.02 7.40
C ILE A 72 7.74 -16.16 8.78
N PRO A 73 8.58 -15.21 9.24
CA PRO A 73 9.17 -15.31 10.58
C PRO A 73 8.14 -15.23 11.72
N ALA A 74 7.02 -14.54 11.52
CA ALA A 74 5.97 -14.43 12.54
C ALA A 74 5.14 -15.71 12.70
N ILE A 75 5.07 -16.56 11.66
CA ILE A 75 4.31 -17.81 11.70
C ILE A 75 5.18 -19.05 11.89
N SER A 76 6.47 -18.97 11.54
CA SER A 76 7.41 -20.06 11.77
C SER A 76 7.61 -20.27 13.27
N GLY A 77 7.42 -21.49 13.76
CA GLY A 77 7.60 -21.84 15.16
C GLY A 77 9.05 -21.78 15.64
N LEU A 78 10.03 -21.66 14.74
CA LEU A 78 11.46 -21.55 15.05
C LEU A 78 12.07 -20.32 14.36
N SER A 79 13.12 -19.77 14.96
CA SER A 79 13.97 -18.78 14.29
C SER A 79 14.99 -19.50 13.40
N ASP A 80 15.55 -18.80 12.42
CA ASP A 80 16.60 -19.37 11.57
C ASP A 80 17.78 -19.89 12.42
N GLU A 81 18.18 -19.16 13.47
CA GLU A 81 19.26 -19.57 14.36
C GLU A 81 18.97 -20.89 15.09
N SER A 82 17.75 -21.09 15.59
CA SER A 82 17.38 -22.35 16.25
C SER A 82 17.28 -23.52 15.28
N CYS A 83 16.98 -23.24 14.00
CA CYS A 83 17.02 -24.24 12.94
C CYS A 83 18.43 -24.77 12.68
N TYR A 84 19.44 -23.88 12.64
CA TYR A 84 20.83 -24.28 12.51
C TYR A 84 21.41 -24.87 13.80
N ALA A 85 20.93 -24.47 14.98
CA ALA A 85 21.43 -24.96 16.27
C ALA A 85 21.15 -26.47 16.51
N SER A 86 20.21 -27.07 15.76
CA SER A 86 20.02 -28.53 15.73
C SER A 86 21.22 -29.30 15.13
N SER A 87 22.22 -28.58 14.58
CA SER A 87 23.39 -29.10 13.87
C SER A 87 24.36 -29.98 14.67
N SER A 88 24.19 -30.12 15.98
CA SER A 88 24.94 -31.13 16.78
C SER A 88 24.35 -32.54 16.71
N ALA A 89 23.18 -32.71 16.08
CA ALA A 89 22.55 -34.00 15.85
C ALA A 89 22.88 -34.52 14.44
N SER A 90 22.94 -35.85 14.30
CA SER A 90 23.07 -36.63 13.05
C SER A 90 22.45 -35.98 11.80
N THR A 91 23.03 -36.25 10.63
CA THR A 91 22.47 -35.91 9.31
C THR A 91 20.95 -36.07 9.28
N PRO A 92 20.20 -35.05 8.83
CA PRO A 92 18.75 -35.09 8.90
C PRO A 92 18.24 -36.21 7.98
N SER A 93 17.22 -36.95 8.44
CA SER A 93 16.65 -38.07 7.68
C SER A 93 16.06 -37.65 6.33
N THR A 94 15.67 -36.39 6.20
CA THR A 94 15.02 -35.80 5.02
C THR A 94 15.45 -34.33 4.85
N PRO A 95 16.64 -34.05 4.30
CA PRO A 95 17.05 -32.67 4.00
C PRO A 95 16.19 -32.08 2.87
N SER A 96 15.95 -30.77 2.92
CA SER A 96 15.36 -30.06 1.78
C SER A 96 16.34 -30.05 0.58
N LEU A 97 15.84 -29.85 -0.64
CA LEU A 97 16.70 -29.73 -1.84
C LEU A 97 17.76 -28.63 -1.67
N GLU A 98 17.36 -27.48 -1.12
CA GLU A 98 18.27 -26.40 -0.76
C GLU A 98 19.29 -26.83 0.30
N ALA A 99 18.83 -27.45 1.40
CA ALA A 99 19.71 -27.89 2.48
C ALA A 99 20.71 -28.94 2.01
N ALA A 100 20.29 -29.87 1.16
CA ALA A 100 21.16 -30.85 0.53
C ALA A 100 22.20 -30.18 -0.38
N TYR A 101 21.79 -29.16 -1.15
CA TYR A 101 22.69 -28.42 -2.03
C TYR A 101 23.76 -27.62 -1.26
N PHE A 102 23.37 -26.95 -0.18
CA PHE A 102 24.28 -26.13 0.63
C PHE A 102 24.94 -26.87 1.80
N GLY A 103 24.65 -28.16 1.99
CA GLY A 103 25.18 -28.95 3.11
C GLY A 103 24.68 -28.49 4.48
N LEU A 104 23.45 -27.99 4.55
CA LEU A 104 22.83 -27.52 5.79
C LEU A 104 22.22 -28.67 6.57
N ASN A 105 22.40 -28.68 7.89
CA ASN A 105 21.76 -29.64 8.79
C ASN A 105 20.38 -29.14 9.22
N ILE A 106 19.45 -29.03 8.26
CA ILE A 106 18.06 -28.63 8.49
C ILE A 106 17.16 -29.71 7.91
N SER A 107 16.25 -30.24 8.73
CA SER A 107 15.18 -31.12 8.26
C SER A 107 14.18 -30.33 7.42
N TYR A 108 13.72 -30.91 6.30
CA TYR A 108 12.72 -30.31 5.43
C TYR A 108 11.38 -30.03 6.15
N GLU A 109 11.02 -30.88 7.09
CA GLU A 109 9.78 -30.78 7.88
C GLU A 109 9.89 -29.74 9.00
N ALA A 110 11.10 -29.26 9.32
CA ALA A 110 11.30 -28.28 10.37
C ALA A 110 10.57 -26.97 10.04
N ASP A 111 9.98 -26.36 11.07
CA ASP A 111 9.14 -25.16 10.98
C ASP A 111 9.97 -23.87 10.93
N CYS A 112 10.90 -23.83 9.97
CA CYS A 112 11.92 -22.81 9.82
C CYS A 112 11.55 -21.78 8.74
N PRO A 113 11.85 -20.49 8.92
CA PRO A 113 11.57 -19.45 7.93
C PRO A 113 12.07 -19.82 6.52
N ARG A 114 13.31 -20.30 6.42
CA ARG A 114 13.90 -20.75 5.16
C ARG A 114 13.11 -21.88 4.48
N ASN A 115 12.61 -22.85 5.24
CA ASN A 115 11.78 -23.93 4.69
C ASN A 115 10.42 -23.44 4.16
N TYR A 116 9.85 -22.37 4.74
CA TYR A 116 8.68 -21.70 4.17
C TYR A 116 9.03 -20.95 2.88
N GLN A 117 10.17 -20.26 2.86
CA GLN A 117 10.63 -19.51 1.68
C GLN A 117 10.88 -20.43 0.47
N ASN A 118 11.37 -21.65 0.71
CA ASN A 118 11.57 -22.66 -0.33
C ASN A 118 10.28 -23.03 -1.08
N CYS A 119 9.11 -22.92 -0.45
CA CYS A 119 7.82 -23.13 -1.12
C CYS A 119 7.48 -22.01 -2.13
N TYR A 120 8.23 -20.91 -2.13
CA TYR A 120 8.07 -19.78 -3.05
C TYR A 120 9.30 -19.56 -3.94
N ALA A 121 10.25 -20.50 -3.91
CA ALA A 121 11.46 -20.44 -4.71
C ALA A 121 11.10 -20.44 -6.19
N LYS A 122 11.66 -19.48 -6.94
CA LYS A 122 11.44 -19.40 -8.38
C LYS A 122 12.37 -20.38 -9.07
N ILE A 123 11.81 -21.23 -9.92
CA ILE A 123 12.56 -22.12 -10.80
C ILE A 123 13.45 -21.24 -11.70
N GLY A 124 14.77 -21.27 -11.46
CA GLY A 124 15.78 -20.54 -12.23
C GLY A 124 16.22 -19.25 -11.61
N GLY A 125 15.56 -18.84 -10.52
CA GLY A 125 15.99 -17.76 -9.65
C GLY A 125 16.94 -18.22 -8.54
N GLU A 126 16.96 -19.52 -8.23
CA GLU A 126 17.75 -20.08 -7.14
C GLU A 126 18.88 -21.01 -7.63
N PRO A 127 20.05 -21.03 -6.98
CA PRO A 127 21.19 -21.86 -7.38
C PRO A 127 20.92 -23.37 -7.24
N TRP A 128 20.08 -23.75 -6.29
CA TRP A 128 19.65 -25.13 -6.07
C TRP A 128 18.48 -25.57 -6.98
N LEU A 129 17.94 -24.64 -7.79
CA LEU A 129 16.97 -24.91 -8.88
C LEU A 129 17.51 -24.37 -10.22
N PRO A 130 18.60 -24.93 -10.78
CA PRO A 130 19.30 -24.31 -11.89
C PRO A 130 18.56 -24.42 -13.22
N ALA A 131 18.48 -23.30 -13.96
CA ALA A 131 17.80 -23.14 -15.27
C ALA A 131 18.03 -24.30 -16.25
N ARG A 132 19.29 -24.76 -16.32
CA ARG A 132 19.76 -25.79 -17.24
C ARG A 132 19.08 -27.16 -17.10
N GLN A 133 18.47 -27.46 -15.96
CA GLN A 133 17.86 -28.78 -15.72
C GLN A 133 16.49 -28.94 -16.38
N TYR A 134 15.87 -27.83 -16.78
CA TYR A 134 14.48 -27.83 -17.27
C TYR A 134 14.26 -26.90 -18.47
N LEU A 135 15.16 -25.95 -18.74
CA LEU A 135 15.20 -25.20 -19.99
C LEU A 135 16.15 -25.89 -20.96
N THR A 136 15.63 -26.39 -22.08
CA THR A 136 16.48 -26.77 -23.22
C THR A 136 16.53 -25.63 -24.24
N PRO A 137 17.66 -25.39 -24.92
CA PRO A 137 17.76 -24.36 -25.96
C PRO A 137 16.79 -24.55 -27.14
N ALA A 138 16.20 -25.74 -27.27
CA ALA A 138 15.24 -26.09 -28.32
C ALA A 138 13.77 -25.88 -27.91
N ASP A 139 13.49 -25.62 -26.63
CA ASP A 139 12.12 -25.38 -26.16
C ASP A 139 11.64 -23.99 -26.63
N THR A 140 10.69 -23.98 -27.56
CA THR A 140 10.06 -22.74 -28.07
C THR A 140 8.84 -22.31 -27.25
N THR A 141 8.42 -23.12 -26.28
CA THR A 141 7.25 -22.87 -25.44
C THR A 141 7.62 -22.93 -23.96
N THR A 142 7.10 -21.99 -23.18
CA THR A 142 7.15 -22.04 -21.72
C THR A 142 6.27 -23.19 -21.25
N ARG A 143 6.90 -24.25 -20.75
CA ARG A 143 6.25 -25.41 -20.16
C ARG A 143 5.50 -25.04 -18.87
N LYS A 144 4.38 -25.70 -18.60
CA LYS A 144 3.46 -25.37 -17.50
C LYS A 144 4.09 -25.47 -16.10
N TYR A 145 5.13 -26.29 -15.93
CA TYR A 145 5.79 -26.51 -14.65
C TYR A 145 6.77 -25.40 -14.22
N TYR A 146 6.86 -24.26 -14.93
CA TYR A 146 7.71 -23.15 -14.51
C TYR A 146 7.21 -22.40 -13.28
N GLU A 147 5.90 -22.48 -12.99
CA GLU A 147 5.30 -21.82 -11.83
C GLU A 147 5.25 -22.73 -10.59
N ASP A 148 5.06 -24.05 -10.78
CA ASP A 148 4.83 -25.00 -9.68
C ASP A 148 5.48 -26.38 -9.95
N GLY A 149 6.68 -26.38 -10.52
CA GLY A 149 7.35 -27.60 -10.99
C GLY A 149 7.77 -28.60 -9.93
N LEU A 150 7.76 -28.25 -8.64
CA LEU A 150 7.93 -29.23 -7.55
C LEU A 150 6.63 -29.95 -7.20
N CYS A 151 5.48 -29.39 -7.59
CA CYS A 151 4.14 -29.91 -7.34
C CYS A 151 3.48 -30.55 -8.57
N GLU A 152 3.94 -30.24 -9.77
CA GLU A 152 3.42 -30.78 -11.02
C GLU A 152 3.97 -32.19 -11.29
N VAL A 153 3.10 -33.20 -11.34
CA VAL A 153 3.48 -34.63 -11.47
C VAL A 153 4.28 -34.92 -12.75
N SER A 154 4.09 -34.13 -13.80
CA SER A 154 4.79 -34.26 -15.08
C SER A 154 6.19 -33.64 -15.09
N SER A 155 6.59 -32.99 -14.00
CA SER A 155 7.89 -32.33 -13.87
C SER A 155 8.98 -33.31 -13.43
N PRO A 156 10.21 -33.22 -13.97
CA PRO A 156 11.35 -33.99 -13.48
C PRO A 156 11.77 -33.62 -12.05
N LEU A 157 11.29 -32.48 -11.54
CA LEU A 157 11.55 -31.98 -10.18
C LEU A 157 10.40 -32.30 -9.20
N TYR A 158 9.43 -33.11 -9.62
CA TYR A 158 8.27 -33.44 -8.79
C TYR A 158 8.67 -34.18 -7.52
N ASP A 159 8.24 -33.66 -6.38
CA ASP A 159 8.35 -34.33 -5.09
C ASP A 159 6.99 -34.26 -4.37
N LYS A 160 6.40 -35.46 -4.18
CA LYS A 160 5.09 -35.62 -3.54
C LYS A 160 5.10 -35.11 -2.10
N SER A 161 6.17 -35.37 -1.35
CA SER A 161 6.29 -34.95 0.05
C SER A 161 6.42 -33.43 0.14
N HIS A 162 7.23 -32.86 -0.75
CA HIS A 162 7.40 -31.42 -0.85
C HIS A 162 6.09 -30.72 -1.17
N CYS A 163 5.37 -31.23 -2.16
CA CYS A 163 4.13 -30.61 -2.60
C CYS A 163 3.04 -30.61 -1.52
N ALA A 164 2.90 -31.73 -0.78
CA ALA A 164 1.91 -31.82 0.30
C ALA A 164 2.20 -30.81 1.41
N LEU A 165 3.47 -30.69 1.82
CA LEU A 165 3.88 -29.78 2.88
C LEU A 165 3.76 -28.31 2.44
N CYS A 166 4.29 -27.97 1.26
CA CYS A 166 4.25 -26.60 0.75
C CYS A 166 2.83 -26.11 0.48
N LYS A 167 1.93 -26.99 0.03
CA LYS A 167 0.51 -26.63 -0.11
C LYS A 167 -0.09 -26.15 1.21
N SER A 168 0.17 -26.86 2.31
CA SER A 168 -0.29 -26.48 3.64
C SER A 168 0.31 -25.14 4.09
N ARG A 169 1.63 -24.98 3.95
CA ARG A 169 2.34 -23.74 4.31
C ARG A 169 1.86 -22.53 3.50
N ILE A 170 1.63 -22.70 2.20
CA ILE A 170 1.13 -21.62 1.34
C ILE A 170 -0.23 -21.12 1.83
N TYR A 171 -1.14 -22.01 2.25
CA TYR A 171 -2.41 -21.59 2.83
C TYR A 171 -2.22 -20.83 4.15
N THR A 172 -1.33 -21.29 5.04
CA THR A 172 -1.05 -20.56 6.29
C THR A 172 -0.44 -19.17 6.06
N VAL A 173 0.45 -19.03 5.07
CA VAL A 173 1.01 -17.73 4.70
C VAL A 173 -0.06 -16.85 4.03
N ALA A 174 -0.93 -17.41 3.19
CA ALA A 174 -2.00 -16.67 2.54
C ALA A 174 -3.02 -16.13 3.56
N THR A 175 -3.40 -16.91 4.56
CA THR A 175 -4.27 -16.43 5.65
C THR A 175 -3.58 -15.35 6.47
N ALA A 176 -2.29 -15.52 6.81
CA ALA A 176 -1.52 -14.50 7.52
C ALA A 176 -1.36 -13.21 6.70
N ARG A 177 -1.18 -13.30 5.37
CA ARG A 177 -1.19 -12.15 4.45
C ARG A 177 -2.52 -11.41 4.45
N ALA A 178 -3.64 -12.13 4.44
CA ALA A 178 -4.97 -11.52 4.52
C ALA A 178 -5.17 -10.77 5.85
N TRP A 179 -4.72 -11.33 6.96
CA TRP A 179 -4.73 -10.64 8.26
C TRP A 179 -3.82 -9.40 8.27
N CYS A 180 -2.60 -9.51 7.74
CA CYS A 180 -1.69 -8.38 7.60
C CYS A 180 -2.30 -7.25 6.75
N LEU A 181 -2.99 -7.57 5.66
CA LEU A 181 -3.72 -6.60 4.84
C LEU A 181 -4.82 -5.91 5.66
N MET A 182 -5.63 -6.67 6.39
CA MET A 182 -6.70 -6.09 7.21
C MET A 182 -6.15 -5.16 8.29
N LEU A 183 -5.08 -5.56 8.97
CA LEU A 183 -4.42 -4.75 10.00
C LEU A 183 -3.81 -3.47 9.43
N THR A 184 -3.13 -3.55 8.29
CA THR A 184 -2.51 -2.37 7.65
C THR A 184 -3.57 -1.38 7.15
N VAL A 185 -4.66 -1.86 6.54
CA VAL A 185 -5.79 -1.01 6.13
C VAL A 185 -6.45 -0.34 7.34
N LEU A 186 -6.68 -1.10 8.42
CA LEU A 186 -7.25 -0.56 9.65
C LEU A 186 -6.35 0.52 10.26
N LEU A 187 -5.06 0.24 10.40
CA LEU A 187 -4.07 1.17 10.95
C LEU A 187 -4.03 2.49 10.16
N PHE A 188 -3.93 2.41 8.83
CA PHE A 188 -3.88 3.62 8.00
C PHE A 188 -5.21 4.37 7.97
N THR A 189 -6.34 3.67 8.06
CA THR A 189 -7.65 4.30 8.19
C THR A 189 -7.78 5.05 9.51
N LEU A 190 -7.38 4.44 10.62
CA LEU A 190 -7.39 5.09 11.93
C LEU A 190 -6.46 6.31 11.95
N MET A 191 -5.26 6.19 11.38
CA MET A 191 -4.33 7.31 11.24
C MET A 191 -4.95 8.46 10.43
N LYS A 192 -5.60 8.17 9.30
CA LYS A 192 -6.27 9.18 8.47
C LYS A 192 -7.39 9.88 9.23
N LEU A 193 -8.19 9.13 9.99
CA LEU A 193 -9.26 9.70 10.82
C LEU A 193 -8.70 10.54 11.97
N ALA A 194 -7.61 10.11 12.61
CA ALA A 194 -6.93 10.86 13.65
C ALA A 194 -6.40 12.20 13.13
N VAL A 195 -5.76 12.21 11.96
CA VAL A 195 -5.29 13.45 11.32
C VAL A 195 -6.46 14.37 10.99
N ARG A 196 -7.56 13.82 10.45
CA ARG A 196 -8.78 14.60 10.18
C ARG A 196 -9.39 15.21 11.45
N ALA A 197 -9.37 14.50 12.57
CA ALA A 197 -9.88 15.00 13.84
C ALA A 197 -8.95 16.05 14.47
N ALA A 198 -7.63 15.94 14.25
CA ALA A 198 -6.64 16.85 14.83
C ALA A 198 -6.54 18.19 14.08
N MET A 199 -6.79 18.22 12.76
CA MET A 199 -6.65 19.43 11.95
C MET A 199 -7.99 20.17 11.79
N PRO A 200 -8.12 21.42 12.28
CA PRO A 200 -9.33 22.21 12.08
C PRO A 200 -9.48 22.63 10.62
N ASP A 201 -10.69 22.52 10.06
CA ASP A 201 -10.98 22.86 8.66
C ASP A 201 -10.75 24.33 8.32
N ARG A 202 -10.90 25.22 9.30
CA ARG A 202 -10.67 26.66 9.15
C ARG A 202 -9.53 27.12 10.06
N PRO A 203 -8.62 27.97 9.57
CA PRO A 203 -7.60 28.53 10.42
C PRO A 203 -8.20 29.56 11.38
N LYS A 204 -7.61 29.70 12.57
CA LYS A 204 -8.14 30.57 13.65
C LYS A 204 -8.35 32.02 13.22
N TRP A 205 -7.45 32.55 12.40
CA TRP A 205 -7.55 33.94 11.93
C TRP A 205 -8.78 34.17 11.04
N VAL A 206 -9.19 33.19 10.23
CA VAL A 206 -10.43 33.29 9.43
C VAL A 206 -11.65 33.35 10.35
N VAL A 207 -11.71 32.46 11.35
CA VAL A 207 -12.82 32.42 12.31
C VAL A 207 -12.94 33.74 13.07
N VAL A 208 -11.81 34.32 13.47
CA VAL A 208 -11.77 35.62 14.15
C VAL A 208 -12.23 36.76 13.24
N GLU A 209 -11.81 36.78 11.97
CA GLU A 209 -12.24 37.81 11.01
C GLU A 209 -13.72 37.66 10.62
N GLU A 210 -14.22 36.43 10.46
CA GLU A 210 -15.65 36.14 10.26
C GLU A 210 -16.46 36.68 11.45
N ALA A 211 -16.06 36.36 12.69
CA ALA A 211 -16.73 36.85 13.89
C ALA A 211 -16.70 38.39 14.02
N LYS A 212 -15.61 39.05 13.63
CA LYS A 212 -15.53 40.53 13.59
C LYS A 212 -16.50 41.11 12.57
N ASN A 213 -16.61 40.50 11.39
CA ASN A 213 -17.53 40.94 10.34
C ASN A 213 -18.98 40.75 10.79
N GLU A 214 -19.32 39.60 11.36
CA GLU A 214 -20.65 39.34 11.95
C GLU A 214 -21.01 40.40 13.00
N PHE A 215 -20.13 40.65 13.97
CA PHE A 215 -20.35 41.68 14.99
C PHE A 215 -20.56 43.07 14.38
N ARG A 216 -19.78 43.44 13.36
CA ARG A 216 -19.93 44.72 12.65
C ARG A 216 -21.30 44.81 11.97
N THR A 217 -21.74 43.74 11.31
CA THR A 217 -23.05 43.71 10.66
C THR A 217 -24.19 43.86 11.66
N GLU A 218 -24.13 43.16 12.79
CA GLU A 218 -25.13 43.30 13.86
C GLU A 218 -25.18 44.70 14.49
N ARG A 219 -24.01 45.35 14.64
CA ARG A 219 -23.98 46.71 15.17
C ARG A 219 -24.65 47.69 14.21
N LEU A 220 -24.34 47.59 12.92
CA LEU A 220 -24.92 48.45 11.89
C LEU A 220 -26.43 48.25 11.74
N THR A 221 -26.93 47.02 11.86
CA THR A 221 -28.37 46.75 11.81
C THR A 221 -29.10 47.34 13.02
N LYS A 222 -28.54 47.21 14.23
CA LYS A 222 -29.10 47.84 15.44
C LYS A 222 -29.13 49.36 15.32
N GLU A 223 -28.03 49.98 14.89
CA GLU A 223 -27.96 51.43 14.68
C GLU A 223 -28.99 51.92 13.64
N ALA A 224 -29.22 51.16 12.57
CA ALA A 224 -30.22 51.49 11.55
C ALA A 224 -31.65 51.41 12.12
N LEU A 225 -31.96 50.35 12.88
CA LEU A 225 -33.27 50.19 13.53
C LEU A 225 -33.54 51.29 14.56
N THR A 226 -32.54 51.67 15.36
CA THR A 226 -32.68 52.78 16.33
C THR A 226 -32.94 54.10 15.62
N LYS A 227 -32.23 54.39 14.51
CA LYS A 227 -32.48 55.59 13.70
C LYS A 227 -33.89 55.59 13.12
N GLU A 228 -34.38 54.45 12.62
CA GLU A 228 -35.73 54.32 12.08
C GLU A 228 -36.81 54.55 13.15
N ALA A 229 -36.63 54.00 14.36
CA ALA A 229 -37.56 54.21 15.47
C ALA A 229 -37.65 55.70 15.86
N LEU A 230 -36.52 56.38 16.01
CA LEU A 230 -36.48 57.82 16.31
C LEU A 230 -37.13 58.67 15.22
N THR A 231 -36.96 58.32 13.95
CA THR A 231 -37.64 59.04 12.86
C THR A 231 -39.16 58.87 12.89
N LYS A 232 -39.68 57.72 13.33
CA LYS A 232 -41.13 57.50 13.46
C LYS A 232 -41.73 58.29 14.61
N GLU A 233 -41.05 58.34 15.76
CA GLU A 233 -41.47 59.16 16.90
C GLU A 233 -41.46 60.67 16.60
N ALA A 234 -40.53 61.14 15.76
CA ALA A 234 -40.48 62.55 15.36
C ALA A 234 -41.58 62.97 14.36
N LEU A 235 -42.29 62.01 13.77
CA LEU A 235 -43.36 62.23 12.78
C LEU A 235 -44.78 62.16 13.40
N THR A 236 -44.89 61.78 14.66
CA THR A 236 -46.13 61.75 15.46
C THR A 236 -46.21 62.95 16.39
#